data_AF-A0A418Q9V4-F1
#
_entry.id   AF-A0A418Q9V4-F1
#
_cell.length_a   1.000
_cell.length_b   1.000
_cell.length_c   1.000
_cell.angle_alpha   90.00
_cell.angle_beta   90.00
_cell.angle_gamma   90.00
#
_symmetry.space_group_name_H-M   'P 1'
#
loop_
_entity.id
_entity.type
_entity.pdbx_description
1 polymer ?
#
loop_
_entity_poly.entity_id
_entity_poly.type
_entity_poly.pdbx_seq_one_letter_code
_entity_poly.pdbx_strand_id
1 'polypeptide(L)'
;MLEDPKNVSKVRCEDLLDALYEYVDGGGSPEARAKLQAHADACPACLQQLGIEQQVRQLLRSCCSQQAPVELRTRITRQLRVQYRVERG
;
A
#
# COMPACT_ATOMS: atom_id res chain seq x y z
N MET A 1 10.86 -10.39 -33.09
CA MET A 1 11.08 -10.17 -31.65
C MET A 1 11.34 -8.68 -31.51
N LEU A 2 10.26 -7.88 -31.44
CA LEU A 2 10.40 -6.43 -31.26
C LEU A 2 10.38 -6.19 -29.76
N GLU A 3 11.52 -5.77 -29.21
CA GLU A 3 11.58 -5.25 -27.86
C GLU A 3 11.22 -3.75 -27.93
N ASP A 4 10.13 -3.38 -27.25
CA ASP A 4 9.56 -2.02 -27.27
C ASP A 4 10.57 -0.96 -26.76
N PRO A 5 10.84 0.11 -27.52
CA PRO A 5 11.85 1.13 -27.17
C PRO A 5 11.44 2.09 -26.03
N LYS A 6 10.43 1.78 -25.22
CA LYS A 6 9.97 2.60 -24.08
C LYS A 6 10.65 2.27 -22.74
N ASN A 7 11.89 1.77 -22.75
CA ASN A 7 12.59 1.30 -21.55
C ASN A 7 13.89 2.07 -21.19
N VAL A 8 14.08 3.31 -21.65
CA VAL A 8 15.35 4.03 -21.45
C VAL A 8 15.16 5.34 -20.67
N SER A 9 14.90 5.21 -19.36
CA SER A 9 15.32 6.17 -18.32
C SER A 9 15.07 5.53 -16.95
N LYS A 10 16.11 4.85 -16.48
CA LYS A 10 16.09 3.69 -15.57
C LYS A 10 16.26 4.10 -14.09
N VAL A 11 15.25 4.76 -13.51
CA VAL A 11 14.76 4.30 -12.20
C VAL A 11 13.63 3.37 -12.59
N ARG A 12 13.83 2.06 -12.42
CA ARG A 12 13.05 1.08 -13.15
C ARG A 12 11.62 1.18 -12.65
N CYS A 13 10.65 1.07 -13.55
CA CYS A 13 9.24 1.06 -13.16
C CYS A 13 8.92 -0.08 -12.17
N GLU A 14 9.82 -1.07 -12.02
CA GLU A 14 9.79 -2.10 -10.98
C GLU A 14 10.06 -1.54 -9.55
N ASP A 15 10.92 -0.53 -9.39
CA ASP A 15 11.18 0.14 -8.10
C ASP A 15 9.95 0.93 -7.62
N LEU A 16 9.10 1.38 -8.56
CA LEU A 16 7.83 2.03 -8.25
C LEU A 16 6.83 1.03 -7.66
N LEU A 17 6.78 -0.19 -8.20
CA LEU A 17 5.91 -1.27 -7.72
C LEU A 17 6.26 -1.66 -6.30
N ASP A 18 7.55 -1.75 -5.96
CA ASP A 18 8.00 -2.10 -4.60
C ASP A 18 7.62 -1.02 -3.58
N ALA A 19 7.89 0.25 -3.90
CA ALA A 19 7.49 1.39 -3.05
C ALA A 19 5.97 1.53 -2.92
N LEU A 20 5.24 1.17 -3.96
CA LEU A 20 3.78 1.11 -3.95
C LEU A 20 3.30 -0.01 -3.02
N TYR A 21 3.85 -1.22 -3.07
CA TYR A 21 3.51 -2.32 -2.15
C TYR A 21 3.78 -1.96 -0.68
N GLU A 22 4.90 -1.30 -0.37
CA GLU A 22 5.11 -0.77 0.97
C GLU A 22 4.07 0.29 1.37
N TYR A 23 3.69 1.15 0.42
CA TYR A 23 2.60 2.11 0.63
C TYR A 23 1.24 1.43 0.79
N VAL A 24 1.03 0.29 0.12
CA VAL A 24 -0.20 -0.53 0.14
C VAL A 24 -0.47 -1.09 1.52
N ASP A 25 0.54 -1.68 2.15
CA ASP A 25 0.43 -2.35 3.44
C ASP A 25 0.52 -1.40 4.65
N GLY A 26 0.59 -0.08 4.41
CA GLY A 26 0.64 0.93 5.46
C GLY A 26 1.99 1.03 6.18
N GLY A 27 3.03 0.35 5.65
CA GLY A 27 4.41 0.41 6.15
C GLY A 27 5.28 1.48 5.50
N GLY A 28 4.84 2.06 4.37
CA GLY A 28 5.64 2.98 3.56
C GLY A 28 6.08 4.25 4.29
N SER A 29 7.39 4.44 4.41
CA SER A 29 8.01 5.65 4.94
C SER A 29 7.68 6.89 4.09
N PRO A 30 7.65 8.11 4.66
CA PRO A 30 7.38 9.35 3.92
C PRO A 30 8.36 9.58 2.75
N GLU A 31 9.59 9.11 2.89
CA GLU A 31 10.62 9.19 1.85
C GLU A 31 10.30 8.31 0.63
N ALA A 32 9.76 7.11 0.84
CA ALA A 32 9.33 6.22 -0.24
C ALA A 32 8.17 6.84 -1.04
N ARG A 33 7.24 7.51 -0.34
CA ARG A 33 6.14 8.25 -0.98
C ARG A 33 6.64 9.40 -1.84
N ALA A 34 7.64 10.14 -1.39
CA ALA A 34 8.23 11.23 -2.16
C ALA A 34 8.94 10.72 -3.43
N LYS A 35 9.68 9.60 -3.32
CA LYS A 35 10.32 8.93 -4.46
C LYS A 35 9.30 8.43 -5.49
N LEU A 36 8.22 7.81 -5.02
CA LEU A 36 7.11 7.36 -5.85
C LEU A 36 6.49 8.52 -6.62
N GLN A 37 6.20 9.63 -5.94
CA GLN A 37 5.59 10.82 -6.53
C GLN A 37 6.51 11.48 -7.58
N ALA A 38 7.81 11.62 -7.27
CA ALA A 38 8.78 12.20 -8.19
C ALA A 38 8.92 11.38 -9.48
N HIS A 39 8.91 10.04 -9.37
CA HIS A 39 8.94 9.17 -10.54
C HIS A 39 7.64 9.26 -11.35
N ALA A 40 6.48 9.27 -10.68
CA ALA A 40 5.19 9.40 -11.33
C ALA A 40 5.08 10.69 -12.15
N ASP A 41 5.60 11.80 -11.62
CA ASP A 41 5.61 13.09 -12.30
C ASP A 41 6.51 13.09 -13.55
N ALA A 42 7.65 12.39 -13.48
CA ALA A 42 8.58 12.24 -14.59
C ALA A 42 8.14 11.18 -15.63
N CYS A 43 7.23 10.26 -15.28
CA CYS A 43 6.84 9.13 -16.12
C CYS A 43 5.30 9.07 -16.30
N PRO A 44 4.76 9.51 -17.46
CA PRO A 44 3.31 9.55 -17.68
C PRO A 44 2.66 8.16 -17.68
N ALA A 45 3.40 7.12 -18.07
CA ALA A 45 2.89 5.73 -18.01
C ALA A 45 2.65 5.30 -16.56
N CYS A 46 3.60 5.56 -15.66
CA CYS A 46 3.48 5.26 -14.25
C CYS A 46 2.42 6.11 -13.55
N LEU A 47 2.28 7.38 -13.92
CA LEU A 47 1.21 8.24 -13.41
C LEU A 47 -0.18 7.67 -13.71
N GLN A 48 -0.39 7.17 -14.93
CA GLN A 48 -1.65 6.53 -15.32
C GLN A 48 -1.91 5.26 -14.50
N GLN A 49 -0.90 4.40 -14.33
CA GLN A 49 -1.04 3.17 -13.53
C GLN A 49 -1.35 3.47 -12.06
N LEU A 50 -0.63 4.40 -11.44
CA LEU A 50 -0.90 4.85 -10.08
C LEU A 50 -2.31 5.43 -9.92
N GLY A 51 -2.78 6.18 -10.92
CA GLY A 51 -4.14 6.71 -10.95
C GLY A 51 -5.19 5.60 -10.93
N ILE A 52 -5.01 4.55 -11.73
CA ILE A 52 -5.91 3.37 -11.75
C ILE A 52 -5.89 2.68 -10.38
N GLU A 53 -4.71 2.46 -9.82
CA GLU A 53 -4.57 1.75 -8.56
C GLU A 53 -5.18 2.51 -7.38
N GLN A 54 -5.02 3.83 -7.34
CA GLN A 54 -5.67 4.70 -6.37
C GLN A 54 -7.21 4.61 -6.48
N GLN A 55 -7.75 4.52 -7.70
CA GLN A 55 -9.19 4.33 -7.90
C GLN A 55 -9.67 2.97 -7.43
N VAL A 56 -8.95 1.89 -7.77
CA VAL A 56 -9.25 0.53 -7.30
C VAL A 56 -9.20 0.48 -5.77
N ARG A 57 -8.20 1.09 -5.14
CA ARG A 57 -8.10 1.21 -3.67
C ARG A 57 -9.27 1.98 -3.08
N GLN A 58 -9.66 3.10 -3.68
CA GLN A 58 -10.79 3.89 -3.24
C GLN A 58 -12.09 3.08 -3.29
N LEU A 59 -12.28 2.28 -4.35
CA LEU A 59 -13.40 1.36 -4.47
C LEU A 59 -13.36 0.26 -3.40
N LEU A 60 -12.21 -0.39 -3.19
CA LEU A 60 -12.04 -1.41 -2.15
C LEU A 60 -12.34 -0.84 -0.76
N ARG A 61 -11.85 0.35 -0.44
CA ARG A 61 -12.17 1.04 0.82
C ARG A 61 -13.66 1.35 0.94
N SER A 62 -14.31 1.77 -0.15
CA SER A 62 -15.74 2.03 -0.13
C SER A 62 -16.57 0.75 0.06
N CYS A 63 -16.17 -0.36 -0.54
CA CYS A 63 -16.90 -1.63 -0.45
C CYS A 63 -16.61 -2.40 0.85
N CYS A 64 -15.41 -2.28 1.39
CA CYS A 64 -14.94 -3.08 2.53
C CYS A 64 -14.76 -2.27 3.82
N SER A 65 -15.26 -1.03 3.89
CA SER A 65 -15.28 -0.21 5.11
C SER A 65 -16.39 -0.61 6.09
N GLN A 66 -16.71 -1.91 6.16
CA GLN A 66 -17.64 -2.40 7.16
C GLN A 66 -16.93 -2.37 8.52
N GLN A 67 -17.37 -1.47 9.39
CA GLN A 67 -16.81 -1.32 10.72
C GLN A 67 -16.85 -2.67 11.44
N ALA A 68 -15.70 -3.15 11.91
CA ALA A 68 -15.60 -4.44 12.59
C ALA A 68 -16.65 -4.50 13.73
N PRO A 69 -17.47 -5.57 13.80
CA PRO A 69 -18.54 -5.67 14.78
C PRO A 69 -17.98 -5.58 16.20
N VAL A 70 -18.73 -4.90 17.07
CA VAL A 70 -18.30 -4.57 18.45
C VAL A 70 -17.96 -5.82 19.26
N GLU A 71 -18.66 -6.93 19.02
CA GLU A 71 -18.34 -8.22 19.64
C GLU A 71 -16.95 -8.74 19.27
N LEU A 72 -16.56 -8.63 18.00
CA LEU A 72 -15.25 -9.06 17.53
C LEU A 72 -14.16 -8.20 18.17
N ARG A 73 -14.34 -6.88 18.19
CA ARG A 73 -13.44 -5.93 18.89
C ARG A 73 -13.30 -6.29 20.37
N THR A 74 -14.41 -6.52 21.06
CA THR A 74 -14.42 -6.89 22.48
C THR A 74 -13.67 -8.20 22.74
N ARG A 75 -13.89 -9.24 21.91
CA ARG A 75 -13.18 -10.52 22.03
C ARG A 75 -11.67 -10.37 21.84
N ILE A 76 -11.24 -9.64 20.80
CA ILE A 76 -9.82 -9.40 20.50
C ILE A 76 -9.14 -8.63 21.64
N THR A 77 -9.73 -7.52 22.08
CA THR A 77 -9.16 -6.71 23.18
C THR A 77 -9.05 -7.53 24.48
N ARG A 78 -10.03 -8.39 24.77
CA ARG A 78 -9.98 -9.27 25.93
C ARG A 78 -8.86 -10.30 25.81
N GLN A 79 -8.70 -10.94 24.66
CA GLN A 79 -7.63 -11.94 24.45
C GLN A 79 -6.23 -11.31 24.52
N LEU A 80 -6.02 -10.16 23.91
CA LEU A 80 -4.75 -9.42 24.01
C LEU A 80 -4.44 -8.99 25.45
N ARG A 81 -5.47 -8.55 26.20
CA ARG A 81 -5.33 -8.23 27.63
C ARG A 81 -5.02 -9.46 28.50
N VAL A 82 -5.42 -10.65 28.09
CA VAL A 82 -5.12 -11.87 28.86
C VAL A 82 -3.68 -12.33 28.60
N GLN A 83 -3.21 -12.28 27.35
CA GLN A 83 -1.86 -12.71 26.99
C GLN A 83 -0.76 -11.92 27.72
N TYR A 84 -0.83 -10.58 27.75
CA TYR A 84 0.21 -9.78 28.43
C TYR A 84 0.32 -10.08 29.93
N ARG A 85 -0.78 -10.52 30.56
CA ARG A 85 -0.81 -10.84 31.99
C ARG A 85 -0.13 -12.18 32.27
N VAL A 86 -0.16 -13.12 31.33
CA VAL A 86 0.47 -14.44 31.48
C VAL A 86 1.98 -14.36 31.28
N GLU A 87 2.47 -13.52 30.36
CA GLU A 87 3.91 -13.40 30.04
C GLU A 87 4.72 -12.57 31.03
N ARG A 88 4.06 -11.80 31.92
CA ARG A 88 4.72 -10.94 32.91
C ARG A 88 4.51 -11.42 34.36
N GLY A 89 4.02 -12.65 34.53
CA GLY A 89 3.80 -13.32 35.81
C GLY A 89 4.82 -14.41 36.05
#